data_AF-A0A6G8BSN8-F1
#
_entry.id   AF-A0A6G8BSN8-F1
#
_cell.length_a   1.000
_cell.length_b   1.000
_cell.length_c   1.000
_cell.angle_alpha   90.00
_cell.angle_beta   90.00
_cell.angle_gamma   90.00
#
_symmetry.space_group_name_H-M   'P 1'
#
loop_
_entity.id
_entity.type
_entity.pdbx_description
1 polymer ?
#
loop_
_entity_poly.entity_id
_entity_poly.type
_entity_poly.pdbx_seq_one_letter_code
_entity_poly.pdbx_strand_id
1 'polypeptide(L)'
;MTDIVTPPGIDALPPEPLPTDTPAEFNTKSFNLVAALKKLVSQMNAAIQNVWNNATAANERAGAAAASATAADGQANAAMGYRNAAASSATAASGSASAASTSAGTAAASLATMQKLYLGAKTSAPTTDNQGAALQVGAWYTNTTSSSWHWWSGTAWVVGVGNPATVDWATQVLNKPSTVSGYGITNAVTSGAQMMAEAAYMSDAPLGQWATFPGTASAGADWPASGFPSYWNVFTFGSGTRRTQIAWQVFAGAEQSSMFVRSLHDSTWSSWQRFFGDISLMEKSKYVSAPGSAYTANPREATLQYIDISAPLTVTLAASRKPGDQITLMFSFPSVSSIAFSSNVKAPVGGIRAGVASHILTVTLVARQDGNWQAYDGGLHPW
;
A
#
# COMPACT_ATOMS: atom_id res chain seq x y z
N MET A 1 -46.08 78.37 43.31
CA MET A 1 -47.54 78.51 43.37
C MET A 1 -47.84 79.74 44.19
N THR A 2 -48.77 80.57 43.73
CA THR A 2 -49.31 81.68 44.51
C THR A 2 -50.04 81.13 45.74
N ASP A 3 -49.78 81.72 46.90
CA ASP A 3 -50.48 81.34 48.13
C ASP A 3 -51.91 81.90 48.14
N ILE A 4 -52.84 81.15 48.74
CA ILE A 4 -54.18 81.66 49.00
C ILE A 4 -54.07 82.58 50.22
N VAL A 5 -54.60 83.80 50.07
CA VAL A 5 -54.63 84.81 51.12
C VAL A 5 -56.06 85.22 51.43
N THR A 6 -56.38 85.39 52.70
CA THR A 6 -57.70 85.88 53.10
C THR A 6 -57.82 87.37 52.74
N PRO A 7 -58.85 87.81 51.99
CA PRO A 7 -59.08 89.23 51.74
C PRO A 7 -59.27 90.01 53.06
N PRO A 8 -58.70 91.21 53.23
CA PRO A 8 -58.94 92.04 54.40
C PRO A 8 -60.42 92.43 54.50
N GLY A 9 -60.90 92.56 55.74
CA GLY A 9 -62.21 93.16 56.00
C GLY A 9 -62.23 94.64 55.59
N ILE A 10 -63.40 95.11 55.18
CA ILE A 10 -63.67 96.53 54.92
C ILE A 10 -64.37 97.08 56.15
N ASP A 11 -63.82 98.14 56.74
CA ASP A 11 -64.43 98.75 57.93
C ASP A 11 -65.71 99.50 57.54
N ALA A 12 -66.70 99.49 58.44
CA ALA A 12 -67.89 100.30 58.27
C ALA A 12 -67.54 101.79 58.30
N LEU A 13 -68.24 102.58 57.47
CA LEU A 13 -68.08 104.03 57.46
C LEU A 13 -68.65 104.65 58.76
N PRO A 14 -68.01 105.70 59.30
CA PRO A 14 -68.54 106.43 60.44
C PRO A 14 -69.82 107.20 60.04
N PRO A 15 -70.64 107.63 61.02
CA PRO A 15 -71.85 108.39 60.76
C PRO A 15 -71.59 109.64 59.92
N GLU A 16 -72.46 109.89 58.94
CA GLU A 16 -72.38 111.05 58.07
C GLU A 16 -72.69 112.36 58.82
N PRO A 17 -72.06 113.49 58.43
CA PRO A 17 -72.42 114.80 58.95
C PRO A 17 -73.83 115.19 58.48
N LEU A 18 -74.68 115.64 59.40
CA LEU A 18 -76.08 115.99 59.12
C LEU A 18 -76.28 117.51 59.12
N PRO A 19 -77.27 118.04 58.39
CA PRO A 19 -77.59 119.47 58.38
C PRO A 19 -77.98 120.03 59.76
N THR A 20 -78.38 119.16 60.69
CA THR A 20 -78.80 119.49 62.06
C THR A 20 -77.66 119.47 63.07
N ASP A 21 -76.46 119.04 62.67
CA ASP A 21 -75.31 118.99 63.56
C ASP A 21 -74.84 120.41 63.92
N THR A 22 -74.39 120.61 65.16
CA THR A 22 -73.68 121.84 65.50
C THR A 22 -72.43 121.97 64.63
N PRO A 23 -71.91 123.19 64.41
CA PRO A 23 -70.68 123.37 63.63
C PRO A 23 -69.50 122.51 64.10
N ALA A 24 -69.41 122.23 65.40
CA ALA A 24 -68.39 121.35 65.97
C ALA A 24 -68.62 119.88 65.59
N GLU A 25 -69.84 119.36 65.75
CA GLU A 25 -70.22 117.98 65.41
C GLU A 25 -70.08 117.71 63.91
N PHE A 26 -70.53 118.66 63.08
CA PHE A 26 -70.40 118.58 61.62
C PHE A 26 -68.94 118.45 61.22
N ASN A 27 -68.06 119.28 61.78
CA ASN A 27 -66.63 119.23 61.51
C ASN A 27 -66.04 117.88 61.96
N THR A 28 -66.34 117.43 63.19
CA THR A 28 -65.86 116.15 63.70
C THR A 28 -66.28 114.96 62.82
N LYS A 29 -67.56 114.87 62.45
CA LYS A 29 -68.07 113.80 61.58
C LYS A 29 -67.50 113.90 60.16
N SER A 30 -67.37 115.11 59.61
CA SER A 30 -66.76 115.34 58.30
C SER A 30 -65.30 114.89 58.25
N PHE A 31 -64.49 115.25 59.25
CA PHE A 31 -63.10 114.80 59.35
C PHE A 31 -63.00 113.29 59.50
N ASN A 32 -63.84 112.69 60.35
CA ASN A 32 -63.87 111.24 60.54
C ASN A 32 -64.28 110.50 59.26
N LEU A 33 -65.28 111.01 58.52
CA LEU A 33 -65.74 110.44 57.27
C LEU A 33 -64.66 110.52 56.19
N VAL A 34 -64.02 111.68 56.00
CA VAL A 34 -62.91 111.84 55.04
C VAL A 34 -61.73 110.92 55.38
N ALA A 35 -61.39 110.80 56.67
CA ALA A 35 -60.37 109.87 57.13
C ALA A 35 -60.75 108.40 56.85
N ALA A 36 -62.01 108.03 57.08
CA ALA A 36 -62.52 106.69 56.78
C ALA A 36 -62.58 106.39 55.28
N LEU A 37 -62.94 107.35 54.43
CA LEU A 37 -62.92 107.19 52.96
C LEU A 37 -61.50 106.92 52.43
N LYS A 38 -60.49 107.62 52.98
CA LYS A 38 -59.08 107.33 52.66
C LYS A 38 -58.69 105.90 53.05
N LYS A 39 -59.16 105.42 54.20
CA LYS A 39 -58.94 104.04 54.67
C LYS A 39 -59.67 103.02 53.79
N LEU A 40 -60.91 103.30 53.38
CA LEU A 40 -61.74 102.47 52.51
C LEU A 40 -61.05 102.19 51.17
N VAL A 41 -60.50 103.22 50.51
CA VAL A 41 -59.76 103.03 49.24
C VAL A 41 -58.59 102.07 49.41
N SER A 42 -57.84 102.20 50.50
CA SER A 42 -56.73 101.28 50.81
C SER A 42 -57.21 99.84 51.03
N GLN A 43 -58.28 99.67 51.83
CA GLN A 43 -58.88 98.36 52.11
C GLN A 43 -59.45 97.69 50.85
N MET A 44 -60.13 98.45 49.99
CA MET A 44 -60.65 97.94 48.71
C MET A 44 -59.53 97.51 47.77
N ASN A 45 -58.47 98.31 47.63
CA ASN A 45 -57.32 97.95 46.80
C ASN A 45 -56.66 96.65 47.30
N ALA A 46 -56.47 96.51 48.61
CA ALA A 46 -55.92 95.30 49.21
C ALA A 46 -56.85 94.07 49.04
N ALA A 47 -58.17 94.25 49.16
CA ALA A 47 -59.15 93.20 48.89
C ALA A 47 -59.13 92.74 47.43
N ILE A 48 -59.12 93.67 46.48
CA ILE A 48 -59.03 93.38 45.04
C ILE A 48 -57.74 92.62 44.73
N GLN A 49 -56.60 93.05 45.28
CA GLN A 49 -55.32 92.36 45.11
C GLN A 49 -55.37 90.93 45.66
N ASN A 50 -55.93 90.71 46.85
CA ASN A 50 -56.05 89.37 47.43
C ASN A 50 -57.00 88.48 46.61
N VAL A 51 -58.12 89.02 46.11
CA VAL A 51 -59.05 88.28 45.23
C VAL A 51 -58.35 87.88 43.93
N TRP A 52 -57.60 88.79 43.30
CA TRP A 52 -56.83 88.50 42.10
C TRP A 52 -55.76 87.43 42.35
N ASN A 53 -55.01 87.54 43.45
CA ASN A 53 -54.04 86.52 43.87
C ASN A 53 -54.70 85.15 44.06
N ASN A 54 -55.86 85.09 44.71
CA ASN A 54 -56.61 83.85 44.91
C ASN A 54 -57.10 83.24 43.58
N ALA A 55 -57.55 84.06 42.63
CA ALA A 55 -57.95 83.59 41.31
C ALA A 55 -56.77 83.00 40.52
N THR A 56 -55.61 83.65 40.57
CA THR A 56 -54.37 83.12 39.99
C THR A 56 -53.97 81.80 40.66
N ALA A 57 -53.99 81.76 42.00
CA ALA A 57 -53.68 80.55 42.76
C ALA A 57 -54.65 79.39 42.47
N ALA A 58 -55.92 79.67 42.17
CA ALA A 58 -56.89 78.66 41.76
C ALA A 58 -56.60 78.13 40.34
N ASN A 59 -56.24 79.01 39.40
CA ASN A 59 -55.88 78.63 38.04
C ASN A 59 -54.61 77.75 38.02
N GLU A 60 -53.57 78.13 38.77
CA GLU A 60 -52.35 77.35 38.91
C GLU A 60 -52.62 75.94 39.49
N ARG A 61 -53.46 75.84 40.53
CA ARG A 61 -53.85 74.55 41.12
C ARG A 61 -54.65 73.69 40.13
N ALA A 62 -55.54 74.28 39.33
CA ALA A 62 -56.28 73.56 38.30
C ALA A 62 -55.33 73.01 37.21
N GLY A 63 -54.35 73.80 36.78
CA GLY A 63 -53.30 73.36 35.86
C GLY A 63 -52.46 72.22 36.42
N ALA A 64 -52.04 72.32 37.68
CA ALA A 64 -51.29 71.26 38.36
C ALA A 64 -52.11 69.96 38.53
N ALA A 65 -53.41 70.07 38.81
CA ALA A 65 -54.32 68.93 38.87
C ALA A 65 -54.47 68.25 37.51
N ALA A 66 -54.63 69.02 36.42
CA ALA A 66 -54.69 68.49 35.06
C ALA A 66 -53.39 67.79 34.66
N ALA A 67 -52.23 68.39 34.96
CA ALA A 67 -50.93 67.76 34.72
C ALA A 67 -50.77 66.45 35.51
N SER A 68 -51.25 66.43 36.76
CA SER A 68 -51.24 65.22 37.59
C SER A 68 -52.15 64.12 37.03
N ALA A 69 -53.31 64.48 36.47
CA ALA A 69 -54.21 63.53 35.81
C ALA A 69 -53.58 62.92 34.54
N THR A 70 -52.95 63.75 33.70
CA THR A 70 -52.21 63.28 32.52
C THR A 70 -51.05 62.36 32.91
N ALA A 71 -50.31 62.71 33.97
CA ALA A 71 -49.24 61.86 34.49
C ALA A 71 -49.78 60.51 34.97
N ALA A 72 -50.91 60.50 35.68
CA ALA A 72 -51.56 59.27 36.14
C ALA A 72 -52.02 58.38 34.99
N ASP A 73 -52.58 58.95 33.92
CA ASP A 73 -52.97 58.21 32.71
C ASP A 73 -51.75 57.59 32.00
N GLY A 74 -50.66 58.36 31.89
CA GLY A 74 -49.39 57.86 31.36
C GLY A 74 -48.84 56.67 32.17
N GLN A 75 -48.92 56.73 33.50
CA GLN A 75 -48.52 55.61 34.37
C GLN A 75 -49.44 54.40 34.23
N ALA A 76 -50.76 54.60 34.08
CA ALA A 76 -51.71 53.52 33.84
C ALA A 76 -51.42 52.78 32.52
N ASN A 77 -51.14 53.53 31.45
CA ASN A 77 -50.74 52.97 30.15
C ASN A 77 -49.42 52.20 30.24
N ALA A 78 -48.42 52.73 30.95
CA ALA A 78 -47.16 52.04 31.20
C ALA A 78 -47.38 50.72 31.98
N ALA A 79 -48.22 50.74 33.02
CA ALA A 79 -48.57 49.56 33.80
C ALA A 79 -49.26 48.48 32.95
N MET A 80 -50.16 48.88 32.03
CA MET A 80 -50.76 47.95 31.06
C MET A 80 -49.70 47.35 30.11
N GLY A 81 -48.75 48.15 29.65
CA GLY A 81 -47.61 47.69 28.84
C GLY A 81 -46.78 46.63 29.56
N TYR A 82 -46.39 46.89 30.82
CA TYR A 82 -45.65 45.93 31.64
C TYR A 82 -46.43 44.65 31.91
N ARG A 83 -47.74 44.75 32.17
CA ARG A 83 -48.59 43.56 32.34
C ARG A 83 -48.61 42.68 31.09
N ASN A 84 -48.74 43.29 29.91
CA ASN A 84 -48.75 42.56 28.65
C ASN A 84 -47.38 41.91 28.36
N ALA A 85 -46.29 42.63 28.63
CA ALA A 85 -44.93 42.09 28.52
C ALA A 85 -44.72 40.89 29.45
N ALA A 86 -45.17 40.99 30.71
CA ALA A 86 -45.11 39.89 31.67
C ALA A 86 -45.92 38.66 31.22
N ALA A 87 -47.11 38.86 30.64
CA ALA A 87 -47.91 37.76 30.09
C ALA A 87 -47.22 37.06 28.91
N SER A 88 -46.60 37.81 28.00
CA SER A 88 -45.79 37.26 26.91
C SER A 88 -44.59 36.48 27.44
N SER A 89 -43.87 37.01 28.43
CA SER A 89 -42.76 36.31 29.10
C SER A 89 -43.21 35.02 29.77
N ALA A 90 -44.37 35.00 30.44
CA ALA A 90 -44.93 33.80 31.06
C ALA A 90 -45.25 32.72 30.00
N THR A 91 -45.81 33.12 28.86
CA THR A 91 -46.09 32.22 27.74
C THR A 91 -44.80 31.64 27.14
N ALA A 92 -43.79 32.48 26.92
CA ALA A 92 -42.49 32.04 26.42
C ALA A 92 -41.78 31.07 27.39
N ALA A 93 -41.89 31.33 28.70
CA ALA A 93 -41.36 30.43 29.73
C ALA A 93 -42.07 29.07 29.73
N SER A 94 -43.41 29.05 29.59
CA SER A 94 -44.19 27.81 29.46
C SER A 94 -43.82 27.01 28.20
N GLY A 95 -43.62 27.69 27.07
CA GLY A 95 -43.14 27.07 25.83
C GLY A 95 -41.75 26.45 26.00
N SER A 96 -40.84 27.19 26.64
CA SER A 96 -39.48 26.72 26.94
C SER A 96 -39.48 25.49 27.85
N ALA A 97 -40.33 25.47 28.89
CA ALA A 97 -40.49 24.33 29.79
C ALA A 97 -40.99 23.08 29.05
N SER A 98 -41.95 23.24 28.13
CA SER A 98 -42.49 22.15 27.32
C SER A 98 -41.44 21.58 26.35
N ALA A 99 -40.66 22.45 25.71
CA ALA A 99 -39.56 22.07 24.83
C ALA A 99 -38.44 21.33 25.59
N ALA A 100 -38.11 21.79 26.80
CA ALA A 100 -37.14 21.12 27.67
C ALA A 100 -37.63 19.72 28.10
N SER A 101 -38.90 19.58 28.47
CA SER A 101 -39.49 18.28 28.81
C SER A 101 -39.45 17.30 27.62
N THR A 102 -39.78 17.77 26.41
CA THR A 102 -39.73 16.96 25.19
C THR A 102 -38.29 16.54 24.85
N SER A 103 -37.34 17.46 24.98
CA SER A 103 -35.91 17.17 24.78
C SER A 103 -35.40 16.13 25.78
N ALA A 104 -35.80 16.24 27.06
CA ALA A 104 -35.45 15.28 28.09
C ALA A 104 -36.01 13.88 27.78
N GLY A 105 -37.27 13.78 27.32
CA GLY A 105 -37.87 12.52 26.89
C GLY A 105 -37.16 11.90 25.69
N THR A 106 -36.80 12.71 24.70
CA THR A 106 -36.07 12.25 23.50
C THR A 106 -34.67 11.75 23.86
N ALA A 107 -33.96 12.44 24.76
CA ALA A 107 -32.66 12.03 25.26
C ALA A 107 -32.76 10.70 26.04
N ALA A 108 -33.76 10.54 26.90
CA ALA A 108 -34.01 9.29 27.62
C ALA A 108 -34.30 8.11 26.66
N ALA A 109 -35.12 8.33 25.62
CA ALA A 109 -35.41 7.31 24.61
C ALA A 109 -34.17 6.94 23.77
N SER A 110 -33.34 7.93 23.44
CA SER A 110 -32.07 7.73 22.72
C SER A 110 -31.09 6.92 23.57
N LEU A 111 -30.97 7.25 24.85
CA LEU A 111 -30.16 6.49 25.80
C LEU A 111 -30.68 5.06 25.95
N ALA A 112 -31.99 4.86 26.08
CA ALA A 112 -32.59 3.53 26.16
C ALA A 112 -32.31 2.70 24.89
N THR A 113 -32.34 3.32 23.70
CA THR A 113 -31.97 2.64 22.44
C THR A 113 -30.49 2.27 22.41
N MET A 114 -29.63 3.21 22.81
CA MET A 114 -28.19 2.98 22.89
C MET A 114 -27.86 1.86 23.87
N GLN A 115 -28.55 1.79 25.02
CA GLN A 115 -28.39 0.70 26.00
C GLN A 115 -28.88 -0.67 25.51
N LYS A 116 -29.75 -0.74 24.49
CA LYS A 116 -30.14 -2.00 23.82
C LYS A 116 -29.05 -2.51 22.88
N LEU A 117 -28.35 -1.60 22.21
CA LEU A 117 -27.32 -1.93 21.22
C LEU A 117 -25.92 -2.00 21.82
N TYR A 118 -25.57 -1.16 22.79
CA TYR A 118 -24.27 -1.18 23.45
C TYR A 118 -24.41 -1.72 24.88
N LEU A 119 -23.93 -2.93 25.07
CA LEU A 119 -24.00 -3.64 26.35
C LEU A 119 -22.81 -3.34 27.27
N GLY A 120 -21.78 -2.65 26.75
CA GLY A 120 -20.59 -2.29 27.50
C GLY A 120 -19.54 -3.38 27.57
N ALA A 121 -18.64 -3.24 28.54
CA ALA A 121 -17.60 -4.21 28.84
C ALA A 121 -18.14 -5.33 29.75
N LYS A 122 -17.98 -6.59 29.36
CA LYS A 122 -18.41 -7.77 30.12
C LYS A 122 -17.32 -8.85 30.08
N THR A 123 -17.29 -9.74 31.05
CA THR A 123 -16.36 -10.88 31.09
C THR A 123 -16.89 -12.13 30.39
N SER A 124 -18.20 -12.16 30.07
CA SER A 124 -18.87 -13.26 29.37
C SER A 124 -19.99 -12.73 28.48
N ALA A 125 -20.46 -13.58 27.56
CA ALA A 125 -21.54 -13.27 26.63
C ALA A 125 -22.86 -12.98 27.36
N PRO A 126 -23.44 -11.78 27.24
CA PRO A 126 -24.75 -11.47 27.80
C PRO A 126 -25.85 -12.30 27.12
N THR A 127 -26.92 -12.59 27.84
CA THR A 127 -28.14 -13.22 27.31
C THR A 127 -29.30 -12.25 27.19
N THR A 128 -29.20 -11.08 27.82
CA THR A 128 -30.18 -9.99 27.81
C THR A 128 -29.48 -8.65 27.64
N ASP A 129 -30.22 -7.63 27.21
CA ASP A 129 -29.73 -6.27 27.12
C ASP A 129 -29.61 -5.58 28.50
N ASN A 130 -29.14 -4.33 28.54
CA ASN A 130 -28.98 -3.59 29.80
C ASN A 130 -30.31 -3.22 30.50
N GLN A 131 -31.46 -3.46 29.86
CA GLN A 131 -32.81 -3.26 30.40
C GLN A 131 -33.49 -4.59 30.76
N GLY A 132 -32.80 -5.73 30.60
CA GLY A 132 -33.33 -7.06 30.88
C GLY A 132 -34.23 -7.64 29.77
N ALA A 133 -34.28 -7.01 28.59
CA ALA A 133 -35.01 -7.53 27.43
C ALA A 133 -34.12 -8.45 26.58
N ALA A 134 -34.72 -9.13 25.60
CA ALA A 134 -33.99 -9.96 24.65
C ALA A 134 -33.04 -9.12 23.78
N LEU A 135 -31.89 -9.71 23.44
CA LEU A 135 -30.86 -9.06 22.63
C LEU A 135 -31.37 -8.69 21.24
N GLN A 136 -31.16 -7.44 20.85
CA GLN A 136 -31.44 -6.98 19.49
C GLN A 136 -30.29 -7.33 18.55
N VAL A 137 -30.61 -7.69 17.30
CA VAL A 137 -29.59 -7.90 16.26
C VAL A 137 -28.75 -6.63 16.12
N GLY A 138 -27.43 -6.80 16.08
CA GLY A 138 -26.48 -5.68 16.07
C GLY A 138 -26.12 -5.14 17.46
N ALA A 139 -26.70 -5.67 18.54
CA ALA A 139 -26.21 -5.41 19.88
C ALA A 139 -24.76 -5.88 20.02
N TRP A 140 -23.97 -5.21 20.83
CA TRP A 140 -22.55 -5.43 20.91
C TRP A 140 -21.98 -5.19 22.31
N TYR A 141 -20.93 -5.93 22.64
CA TYR A 141 -20.23 -5.83 23.91
C TYR A 141 -18.74 -6.07 23.71
N THR A 142 -17.93 -5.59 24.65
CA THR A 142 -16.49 -5.86 24.68
C THR A 142 -16.23 -6.93 25.71
N ASN A 143 -15.65 -8.06 25.29
CA ASN A 143 -15.21 -9.10 26.21
C ASN A 143 -13.86 -8.70 26.82
N THR A 144 -13.83 -8.42 28.12
CA THR A 144 -12.62 -7.97 28.82
C THR A 144 -11.64 -9.10 29.13
N THR A 145 -12.08 -10.36 29.09
CA THR A 145 -11.21 -11.53 29.26
C THR A 145 -10.40 -11.80 27.99
N SER A 146 -11.03 -11.71 26.83
CA SER A 146 -10.39 -11.95 25.52
C SER A 146 -9.95 -10.69 24.80
N SER A 147 -10.19 -9.50 25.38
CA SER A 147 -9.92 -8.20 24.76
C SER A 147 -10.49 -8.06 23.34
N SER A 148 -11.66 -8.65 23.10
CA SER A 148 -12.28 -8.69 21.77
C SER A 148 -13.71 -8.19 21.77
N TRP A 149 -14.07 -7.51 20.68
CA TRP A 149 -15.41 -7.01 20.45
C TRP A 149 -16.30 -8.10 19.88
N HIS A 150 -17.53 -8.20 20.36
CA HIS A 150 -18.53 -9.16 19.88
C HIS A 150 -19.83 -8.44 19.52
N TRP A 151 -20.48 -8.88 18.46
CA TRP A 151 -21.79 -8.40 18.02
C TRP A 151 -22.78 -9.56 17.91
N TRP A 152 -24.06 -9.30 18.18
CA TRP A 152 -25.13 -10.28 18.21
C TRP A 152 -25.76 -10.44 16.83
N SER A 153 -25.68 -11.64 16.25
CA SER A 153 -26.24 -11.95 14.93
C SER A 153 -27.76 -12.16 14.93
N GLY A 154 -28.38 -12.23 16.12
CA GLY A 154 -29.76 -12.70 16.31
C GLY A 154 -29.85 -14.11 16.88
N THR A 155 -28.79 -14.92 16.69
CA THR A 155 -28.75 -16.32 17.16
C THR A 155 -27.49 -16.66 17.96
N ALA A 156 -26.37 -15.96 17.71
CA ALA A 156 -25.12 -16.17 18.41
C ALA A 156 -24.31 -14.87 18.51
N TRP A 157 -23.36 -14.85 19.46
CA TRP A 157 -22.34 -13.82 19.52
C TRP A 157 -21.23 -14.14 18.51
N VAL A 158 -20.97 -13.20 17.61
CA VAL A 158 -19.93 -13.29 16.60
C VAL A 158 -18.85 -12.28 16.97
N VAL A 159 -17.57 -12.67 16.86
CA VAL A 159 -16.45 -11.74 17.03
C VAL A 159 -16.56 -10.67 15.93
N GLY A 160 -16.71 -9.42 16.34
CA GLY A 160 -16.65 -8.30 15.42
C GLY A 160 -15.19 -8.05 15.03
N VAL A 161 -14.93 -7.79 13.75
CA VAL A 161 -13.58 -7.55 13.24
C VAL A 161 -12.99 -6.26 13.82
N GLY A 162 -12.37 -6.38 15.01
CA GLY A 162 -11.77 -5.29 15.77
C GLY A 162 -10.36 -5.67 16.21
N ASN A 163 -9.39 -5.29 15.36
CA ASN A 163 -7.93 -5.41 15.47
C ASN A 163 -7.33 -6.83 15.51
N PRO A 164 -6.62 -7.20 14.44
CA PRO A 164 -5.30 -7.75 14.61
C PRO A 164 -4.33 -6.71 14.04
N ALA A 165 -3.38 -6.24 14.84
CA ALA A 165 -2.34 -5.31 14.37
C ALA A 165 -1.50 -5.90 13.22
N THR A 166 -1.78 -7.15 12.85
CA THR A 166 -1.29 -7.91 11.72
C THR A 166 -2.43 -8.85 11.32
N VAL A 167 -2.97 -8.76 10.08
CA VAL A 167 -3.83 -9.84 9.57
C VAL A 167 -3.02 -11.13 9.64
N ASP A 168 -3.41 -12.03 10.54
CA ASP A 168 -2.80 -13.35 10.63
C ASP A 168 -3.36 -14.19 9.50
N TRP A 169 -2.67 -14.13 8.36
CA TRP A 169 -2.98 -14.92 7.17
C TRP A 169 -2.96 -16.43 7.43
N ALA A 170 -2.44 -16.91 8.57
CA ALA A 170 -2.49 -18.33 8.93
C ALA A 170 -3.83 -18.77 9.51
N THR A 171 -4.48 -17.92 10.31
CA THR A 171 -5.65 -18.32 11.13
C THR A 171 -6.95 -17.60 10.75
N GLN A 172 -6.87 -16.40 10.17
CA GLN A 172 -8.05 -15.56 9.93
C GLN A 172 -8.65 -15.73 8.54
N VAL A 173 -7.85 -16.17 7.56
CA VAL A 173 -8.36 -16.52 6.23
C VAL A 173 -8.68 -18.01 6.20
N LEU A 174 -9.93 -18.31 6.55
CA LEU A 174 -10.50 -19.65 6.44
C LEU A 174 -10.53 -20.07 4.97
N ASN A 175 -10.31 -21.37 4.72
CA ASN A 175 -10.29 -21.97 3.38
C ASN A 175 -9.23 -21.38 2.43
N LYS A 176 -8.18 -20.74 2.96
CA LYS A 176 -7.06 -20.31 2.11
C LYS A 176 -6.38 -21.55 1.49
N PRO A 177 -6.06 -21.50 0.21
CA PRO A 177 -5.27 -22.54 -0.43
C PRO A 177 -3.93 -22.78 0.28
N SER A 178 -3.58 -24.04 0.49
CA SER A 178 -2.27 -24.46 1.01
C SER A 178 -1.22 -24.68 -0.08
N THR A 179 -1.62 -24.55 -1.34
CA THR A 179 -0.77 -24.73 -2.51
C THR A 179 -0.84 -23.51 -3.41
N VAL A 180 0.25 -23.26 -4.13
CA VAL A 180 0.33 -22.21 -5.18
C VAL A 180 -0.80 -22.35 -6.21
N SER A 181 -1.13 -23.59 -6.56
CA SER A 181 -2.24 -23.93 -7.47
C SER A 181 -3.59 -23.43 -6.98
N GLY A 182 -3.91 -23.58 -5.69
CA GLY A 182 -5.22 -23.15 -5.21
C GLY A 182 -5.37 -21.62 -5.13
N TYR A 183 -4.27 -20.85 -5.18
CA TYR A 183 -4.33 -19.38 -5.37
C TYR A 183 -4.55 -18.98 -6.85
N GLY A 184 -4.70 -19.93 -7.77
CA GLY A 184 -4.83 -19.66 -9.20
C GLY A 184 -3.50 -19.26 -9.87
N ILE A 185 -2.37 -19.41 -9.16
CA ILE A 185 -1.05 -19.12 -9.70
C ILE A 185 -0.56 -20.36 -10.46
N THR A 186 -0.59 -20.30 -11.80
CA THR A 186 -0.23 -21.43 -12.66
C THR A 186 1.25 -21.44 -13.07
N ASN A 187 1.97 -20.32 -12.90
CA ASN A 187 3.29 -20.09 -13.51
C ASN A 187 4.41 -19.80 -12.50
N ALA A 188 4.26 -20.23 -11.24
CA ALA A 188 5.36 -20.13 -10.29
C ALA A 188 6.43 -21.18 -10.62
N VAL A 189 7.55 -20.74 -11.21
CA VAL A 189 8.74 -21.57 -11.34
C VAL A 189 9.62 -21.38 -10.10
N THR A 190 9.99 -22.48 -9.45
CA THR A 190 11.00 -22.46 -8.38
C THR A 190 12.35 -22.06 -8.99
N SER A 191 12.90 -20.92 -8.60
CA SER A 191 14.17 -20.39 -9.12
C SER A 191 15.42 -21.08 -8.54
N GLY A 192 15.31 -22.32 -8.06
CA GLY A 192 16.39 -23.05 -7.41
C GLY A 192 17.05 -24.05 -8.36
N ALA A 193 18.38 -24.09 -8.39
CA ALA A 193 19.10 -25.22 -8.98
C ALA A 193 18.75 -26.50 -8.20
N GLN A 194 18.39 -27.57 -8.90
CA GLN A 194 18.07 -28.86 -8.28
C GLN A 194 19.35 -29.68 -8.06
N MET A 195 19.60 -30.13 -6.83
CA MET A 195 20.60 -31.15 -6.56
C MET A 195 20.04 -32.51 -6.96
N MET A 196 20.74 -33.21 -7.86
CA MET A 196 20.38 -34.55 -8.32
C MET A 196 21.05 -35.60 -7.43
N ALA A 197 20.50 -36.82 -7.44
CA ALA A 197 21.13 -37.95 -6.76
C ALA A 197 22.48 -38.30 -7.41
N GLU A 198 23.39 -38.89 -6.63
CA GLU A 198 24.65 -39.40 -7.15
C GLU A 198 24.42 -40.46 -8.24
N ALA A 199 25.23 -40.42 -9.29
CA ALA A 199 25.11 -41.28 -10.48
C ALA A 199 23.74 -41.24 -11.21
N ALA A 200 22.87 -40.26 -10.91
CA ALA A 200 21.65 -40.06 -11.67
C ALA A 200 21.96 -39.79 -13.16
N TYR A 201 21.07 -40.24 -14.04
CA TYR A 201 21.20 -39.98 -15.46
C TYR A 201 21.05 -38.48 -15.72
N MET A 202 21.99 -37.89 -16.46
CA MET A 202 21.87 -36.49 -16.89
C MET A 202 20.68 -36.29 -17.82
N SER A 203 20.17 -37.35 -18.48
CA SER A 203 18.96 -37.30 -19.29
C SER A 203 17.73 -36.87 -18.50
N ASP A 204 17.75 -37.07 -17.19
CA ASP A 204 16.66 -36.74 -16.27
C ASP A 204 16.74 -35.31 -15.75
N ALA A 205 17.75 -34.54 -16.19
CA ALA A 205 17.87 -33.14 -15.79
C ALA A 205 16.61 -32.34 -16.20
N PRO A 206 15.96 -31.64 -15.26
CA PRO A 206 14.71 -30.92 -15.47
C PRO A 206 14.81 -29.84 -16.56
N LEU A 207 13.71 -29.65 -17.29
CA LEU A 207 13.63 -28.66 -18.38
C LEU A 207 13.52 -27.24 -17.81
N GLY A 208 14.33 -26.32 -18.32
CA GLY A 208 14.22 -24.89 -18.01
C GLY A 208 14.86 -24.47 -16.69
N GLN A 209 15.58 -25.35 -16.00
CA GLN A 209 16.29 -25.03 -14.76
C GLN A 209 17.66 -25.71 -14.71
N TRP A 210 18.54 -25.20 -13.85
CA TRP A 210 19.85 -25.79 -13.60
C TRP A 210 19.73 -27.02 -12.70
N ALA A 211 20.51 -28.05 -13.00
CA ALA A 211 20.65 -29.24 -12.17
C ALA A 211 22.12 -29.55 -11.90
N THR A 212 22.43 -29.90 -10.66
CA THR A 212 23.79 -30.25 -10.24
C THR A 212 23.87 -31.74 -9.97
N PHE A 213 24.79 -32.42 -10.63
CA PHE A 213 25.03 -33.86 -10.53
C PHE A 213 26.34 -34.11 -9.78
N PRO A 214 26.26 -34.59 -8.51
CA PRO A 214 27.43 -34.93 -7.72
C PRO A 214 27.96 -36.32 -8.11
N GLY A 215 29.26 -36.43 -8.37
CA GLY A 215 29.96 -37.68 -8.69
C GLY A 215 31.11 -37.91 -7.74
N THR A 216 30.81 -38.21 -6.48
CA THR A 216 31.81 -38.33 -5.41
C THR A 216 32.52 -39.68 -5.41
N ALA A 217 31.78 -40.76 -5.69
CA ALA A 217 32.24 -42.13 -5.70
C ALA A 217 31.92 -42.87 -7.02
N SER A 218 30.99 -42.33 -7.82
CA SER A 218 30.63 -42.89 -9.12
C SER A 218 30.13 -41.82 -10.10
N ALA A 219 30.17 -42.15 -11.40
CA ALA A 219 29.58 -41.34 -12.46
C ALA A 219 28.33 -42.04 -13.01
N GLY A 220 27.31 -41.28 -13.38
CA GLY A 220 26.13 -41.82 -14.05
C GLY A 220 26.46 -42.34 -15.44
N ALA A 221 25.69 -43.32 -15.91
CA ALA A 221 26.03 -44.07 -17.12
C ALA A 221 25.99 -43.23 -18.41
N ASP A 222 25.24 -42.13 -18.41
CA ASP A 222 25.13 -41.22 -19.56
C ASP A 222 25.90 -39.92 -19.36
N TRP A 223 26.87 -39.88 -18.43
CA TRP A 223 27.67 -38.67 -18.20
C TRP A 223 28.66 -38.42 -19.34
N PRO A 224 29.09 -37.16 -19.58
CA PRO A 224 30.01 -36.84 -20.67
C PRO A 224 31.38 -37.51 -20.53
N ALA A 225 31.83 -37.71 -19.29
CA ALA A 225 33.06 -38.41 -18.95
C ALA A 225 32.84 -39.26 -17.69
N SER A 226 33.51 -40.41 -17.62
CA SER A 226 33.40 -41.36 -16.50
C SER A 226 34.35 -41.06 -15.33
N GLY A 227 35.09 -39.94 -15.37
CA GLY A 227 36.03 -39.56 -14.32
C GLY A 227 35.34 -39.11 -13.04
N PHE A 228 35.84 -39.58 -11.91
CA PHE A 228 35.43 -39.15 -10.57
C PHE A 228 36.67 -38.96 -9.68
N PRO A 229 36.64 -38.06 -8.67
CA PRO A 229 35.52 -37.19 -8.30
C PRO A 229 35.18 -36.14 -9.38
N SER A 230 33.89 -35.90 -9.61
CA SER A 230 33.41 -34.87 -10.54
C SER A 230 32.11 -34.24 -10.05
N TYR A 231 31.86 -33.00 -10.48
CA TYR A 231 30.60 -32.30 -10.29
C TYR A 231 30.22 -31.64 -11.59
N TRP A 232 28.97 -31.83 -12.00
CA TRP A 232 28.46 -31.32 -13.27
C TRP A 232 27.25 -30.44 -13.06
N ASN A 233 27.30 -29.24 -13.60
CA ASN A 233 26.13 -28.38 -13.73
C ASN A 233 25.56 -28.56 -15.13
N VAL A 234 24.31 -29.04 -15.20
CA VAL A 234 23.62 -29.34 -16.46
C VAL A 234 22.43 -28.40 -16.61
N PHE A 235 22.30 -27.79 -17.77
CA PHE A 235 21.11 -27.04 -18.15
C PHE A 235 20.41 -27.73 -19.33
N THR A 236 19.14 -28.08 -19.15
CA THR A 236 18.30 -28.66 -20.20
C THR A 236 17.33 -27.60 -20.71
N PHE A 237 17.33 -27.36 -22.02
CA PHE A 237 16.40 -26.44 -22.67
C PHE A 237 15.83 -27.05 -23.95
N GLY A 238 14.77 -26.44 -24.49
CA GLY A 238 14.01 -26.96 -25.63
C GLY A 238 12.57 -27.30 -25.23
N SER A 239 11.97 -28.27 -25.91
CA SER A 239 10.57 -28.65 -25.69
C SER A 239 10.34 -30.14 -25.95
N GLY A 240 9.51 -30.79 -25.14
CA GLY A 240 9.04 -32.15 -25.38
C GLY A 240 10.18 -33.15 -25.68
N THR A 241 10.23 -33.62 -26.92
CA THR A 241 11.21 -34.59 -27.46
C THR A 241 12.33 -33.95 -28.28
N ARG A 242 12.49 -32.63 -28.20
CA ARG A 242 13.56 -31.84 -28.83
C ARG A 242 14.24 -31.00 -27.77
N ARG A 243 15.26 -31.57 -27.14
CA ARG A 243 15.98 -30.95 -26.02
C ARG A 243 17.46 -30.81 -26.34
N THR A 244 18.09 -29.83 -25.73
CA THR A 244 19.55 -29.70 -25.73
C THR A 244 20.00 -29.62 -24.29
N GLN A 245 21.09 -30.31 -24.00
CA GLN A 245 21.77 -30.24 -22.72
C GLN A 245 23.15 -29.67 -22.90
N ILE A 246 23.51 -28.77 -22.00
CA ILE A 246 24.88 -28.30 -21.83
C ILE A 246 25.31 -28.68 -20.42
N ALA A 247 26.42 -29.41 -20.32
CA ALA A 247 27.01 -29.85 -19.07
C ALA A 247 28.35 -29.15 -18.87
N TRP A 248 28.54 -28.52 -17.71
CA TRP A 248 29.79 -27.92 -17.28
C TRP A 248 30.35 -28.67 -16.09
N GLN A 249 31.60 -29.09 -16.21
CA GLN A 249 32.33 -29.66 -15.11
C GLN A 249 32.83 -28.51 -14.21
N VAL A 250 32.52 -28.58 -12.90
CA VAL A 250 32.91 -27.56 -11.91
C VAL A 250 33.86 -28.05 -10.81
N PHE A 251 34.18 -29.34 -10.74
CA PHE A 251 35.07 -29.90 -9.72
C PHE A 251 36.55 -29.72 -10.07
N ALA A 252 37.32 -29.16 -9.14
CA ALA A 252 38.75 -28.90 -9.28
C ALA A 252 39.57 -30.21 -9.34
N GLY A 253 40.40 -30.39 -10.37
CA GLY A 253 41.32 -31.52 -10.51
C GLY A 253 40.86 -32.67 -11.42
N ALA A 254 39.61 -32.67 -11.89
CA ALA A 254 39.22 -33.49 -13.04
C ALA A 254 39.26 -32.63 -14.32
N GLU A 255 38.41 -32.89 -15.32
CA GLU A 255 38.27 -32.06 -16.52
C GLU A 255 37.63 -30.68 -16.20
N GLN A 256 38.22 -29.91 -15.28
CA GLN A 256 37.66 -28.65 -14.79
C GLN A 256 37.39 -27.68 -15.92
N SER A 257 36.22 -27.05 -15.87
CA SER A 257 35.73 -26.10 -16.89
C SER A 257 35.51 -26.70 -18.27
N SER A 258 35.54 -28.04 -18.41
CA SER A 258 35.11 -28.69 -19.64
C SER A 258 33.60 -28.51 -19.83
N MET A 259 33.21 -28.23 -21.08
CA MET A 259 31.82 -28.07 -21.47
C MET A 259 31.48 -29.13 -22.51
N PHE A 260 30.33 -29.78 -22.34
CA PHE A 260 29.80 -30.75 -23.27
C PHE A 260 28.38 -30.40 -23.67
N VAL A 261 28.03 -30.68 -24.92
CA VAL A 261 26.68 -30.50 -25.46
C VAL A 261 26.18 -31.82 -26.04
N ARG A 262 24.89 -32.09 -25.86
CA ARG A 262 24.18 -33.13 -26.60
C ARG A 262 22.77 -32.69 -26.89
N SER A 263 22.14 -33.31 -27.89
CA SER A 263 20.76 -33.03 -28.27
C SER A 263 19.93 -34.30 -28.26
N LEU A 264 18.71 -34.20 -27.75
CA LEU A 264 17.66 -35.20 -27.84
C LEU A 264 16.87 -34.97 -29.12
N HIS A 265 16.78 -36.01 -29.95
CA HIS A 265 15.85 -36.08 -31.05
C HIS A 265 14.95 -37.28 -30.85
N ASP A 266 13.65 -37.01 -30.69
CA ASP A 266 12.60 -37.97 -30.36
C ASP A 266 12.88 -38.61 -28.99
N SER A 267 13.31 -39.85 -28.99
CA SER A 267 13.64 -40.62 -27.79
C SER A 267 15.15 -40.85 -27.62
N THR A 268 15.98 -40.33 -28.52
CA THR A 268 17.40 -40.70 -28.59
C THR A 268 18.29 -39.49 -28.38
N TRP A 269 19.08 -39.53 -27.32
CA TRP A 269 20.15 -38.56 -27.09
C TRP A 269 21.31 -38.83 -28.05
N SER A 270 21.83 -37.77 -28.68
CA SER A 270 23.13 -37.83 -29.32
C SER A 270 24.21 -38.16 -28.28
N SER A 271 25.33 -38.72 -28.73
CA SER A 271 26.54 -38.75 -27.90
C SER A 271 26.93 -37.34 -27.47
N TRP A 272 27.57 -37.24 -26.30
CA TRP A 272 28.15 -35.98 -25.85
C TRP A 272 29.23 -35.49 -26.78
N GLN A 273 29.18 -34.20 -27.10
CA GLN A 273 30.17 -33.50 -27.89
C GLN A 273 30.86 -32.49 -26.99
N ARG A 274 32.18 -32.60 -26.84
CA ARG A 274 32.96 -31.63 -26.10
C ARG A 274 33.06 -30.34 -26.88
N PHE A 275 32.84 -29.21 -26.22
CA PHE A 275 33.13 -27.89 -26.77
C PHE A 275 34.56 -27.50 -26.39
N PHE A 276 35.35 -27.11 -27.40
CA PHE A 276 36.73 -26.72 -27.21
C PHE A 276 36.83 -25.20 -27.01
N GLY A 277 37.19 -24.78 -25.80
CA GLY A 277 37.79 -23.46 -25.51
C GLY A 277 39.31 -23.48 -25.63
N ASP A 278 39.92 -22.30 -25.58
CA ASP A 278 41.36 -22.02 -25.65
C ASP A 278 42.23 -22.84 -24.68
N ILE A 279 41.73 -23.16 -23.49
CA ILE A 279 42.42 -23.99 -22.49
C ILE A 279 42.14 -25.50 -22.61
N SER A 280 41.26 -25.92 -23.51
CA SER A 280 40.73 -27.30 -23.57
C SER A 280 40.98 -28.02 -24.90
N LEU A 281 41.75 -27.41 -25.81
CA LEU A 281 42.10 -28.00 -27.11
C LEU A 281 42.97 -29.25 -26.91
N MET A 282 42.31 -30.39 -26.75
CA MET A 282 42.92 -31.72 -26.81
C MET A 282 42.36 -32.42 -28.03
N GLU A 283 43.22 -32.72 -29.01
CA GLU A 283 42.80 -33.48 -30.19
C GLU A 283 42.32 -34.87 -29.77
N LYS A 284 41.19 -35.31 -30.32
CA LYS A 284 40.74 -36.69 -30.12
C LYS A 284 41.71 -37.61 -30.84
N SER A 285 42.38 -38.48 -30.08
CA SER A 285 43.34 -39.46 -30.61
C SER A 285 42.76 -40.87 -30.68
N LYS A 286 43.31 -41.69 -31.59
CA LYS A 286 43.02 -43.12 -31.72
C LYS A 286 44.31 -43.89 -31.89
N TYR A 287 44.47 -44.98 -31.15
CA TYR A 287 45.58 -45.92 -31.32
C TYR A 287 45.11 -47.13 -32.13
N VAL A 288 45.90 -47.53 -33.11
CA VAL A 288 45.64 -48.65 -34.02
C VAL A 288 46.86 -49.54 -34.01
N SER A 289 46.77 -50.66 -33.29
CA SER A 289 47.85 -51.63 -33.24
C SER A 289 47.73 -52.62 -34.40
N ALA A 290 48.80 -52.75 -35.20
CA ALA A 290 48.97 -53.77 -36.23
C ALA A 290 47.74 -54.03 -37.13
N PRO A 291 47.29 -53.05 -37.94
CA PRO A 291 46.04 -53.15 -38.72
C PRO A 291 46.05 -54.18 -39.87
N GLY A 292 47.13 -54.94 -40.05
CA GLY A 292 47.30 -55.83 -41.21
C GLY A 292 47.70 -55.05 -42.47
N SER A 293 47.16 -55.44 -43.63
CA SER A 293 47.53 -54.86 -44.94
C SER A 293 46.69 -53.65 -45.37
N ALA A 294 45.61 -53.32 -44.65
CA ALA A 294 44.71 -52.22 -44.99
C ALA A 294 44.17 -51.50 -43.74
N TYR A 295 44.09 -50.17 -43.82
CA TYR A 295 43.50 -49.35 -42.77
C TYR A 295 42.67 -48.22 -43.36
N THR A 296 41.47 -47.98 -42.81
CA THR A 296 40.65 -46.81 -43.20
C THR A 296 40.78 -45.71 -42.14
N ALA A 297 41.42 -44.61 -42.51
CA ALA A 297 41.56 -43.44 -41.66
C ALA A 297 40.34 -42.52 -41.82
N ASN A 298 39.62 -42.29 -40.72
CA ASN A 298 38.40 -41.49 -40.69
C ASN A 298 38.48 -40.34 -39.65
N PRO A 299 38.40 -39.05 -40.08
CA PRO A 299 38.49 -37.90 -39.17
C PRO A 299 37.27 -37.75 -38.24
N ARG A 300 36.20 -38.54 -38.45
CA ARG A 300 35.05 -38.61 -37.53
C ARG A 300 35.37 -39.40 -36.26
N GLU A 301 36.34 -40.31 -36.33
CA GLU A 301 36.69 -41.18 -35.21
C GLU A 301 37.73 -40.50 -34.30
N ALA A 302 38.77 -39.93 -34.91
CA ALA A 302 39.84 -39.18 -34.26
C ALA A 302 40.59 -38.35 -35.32
N THR A 303 41.02 -37.13 -34.96
CA THR A 303 41.82 -36.26 -35.83
C THR A 303 43.31 -36.55 -35.72
N LEU A 304 43.74 -37.22 -34.64
CA LEU A 304 45.11 -37.74 -34.49
C LEU A 304 45.06 -39.27 -34.42
N GLN A 305 45.78 -39.97 -35.28
CA GLN A 305 45.76 -41.44 -35.29
C GLN A 305 47.18 -42.01 -35.26
N TYR A 306 47.46 -42.77 -34.20
CA TYR A 306 48.71 -43.51 -34.03
C TYR A 306 48.53 -44.91 -34.60
N ILE A 307 49.39 -45.31 -35.52
CA ILE A 307 49.25 -46.55 -36.27
C ILE A 307 50.57 -47.32 -36.23
N ASP A 308 50.55 -48.52 -35.65
CA ASP A 308 51.72 -49.41 -35.63
C ASP A 308 51.77 -50.24 -36.92
N ILE A 309 52.87 -50.12 -37.65
CA ILE A 309 53.04 -50.79 -38.94
C ILE A 309 53.82 -52.10 -38.76
N SER A 310 53.12 -53.23 -38.86
CA SER A 310 53.69 -54.58 -38.75
C SER A 310 53.89 -55.28 -40.10
N ALA A 311 53.38 -54.72 -41.19
CA ALA A 311 53.48 -55.21 -42.58
C ALA A 311 53.22 -54.06 -43.56
N PRO A 312 53.49 -54.22 -44.87
CA PRO A 312 53.11 -53.23 -45.88
C PRO A 312 51.62 -52.84 -45.77
N LEU A 313 51.36 -51.55 -45.56
CA LEU A 313 50.02 -51.02 -45.26
C LEU A 313 49.50 -50.12 -46.37
N THR A 314 48.28 -50.37 -46.83
CA THR A 314 47.52 -49.40 -47.63
C THR A 314 46.54 -48.62 -46.75
N VAL A 315 46.73 -47.32 -46.68
CA VAL A 315 45.88 -46.39 -45.93
C VAL A 315 44.84 -45.77 -46.87
N THR A 316 43.57 -46.05 -46.60
CA THR A 316 42.44 -45.43 -47.30
C THR A 316 41.90 -44.29 -46.47
N LEU A 317 41.85 -43.08 -47.03
CA LEU A 317 41.20 -41.95 -46.36
C LEU A 317 39.69 -41.96 -46.66
N ALA A 318 38.88 -41.88 -45.60
CA ALA A 318 37.43 -41.70 -45.73
C ALA A 318 37.09 -40.39 -46.45
N ALA A 319 35.88 -40.30 -47.01
CA ALA A 319 35.39 -39.07 -47.63
C ALA A 319 35.40 -37.91 -46.61
N SER A 320 35.92 -36.76 -47.04
CA SER A 320 35.98 -35.56 -46.18
C SER A 320 34.59 -35.01 -45.89
N ARG A 321 34.43 -34.36 -44.72
CA ARG A 321 33.16 -33.73 -44.34
C ARG A 321 32.91 -32.42 -45.08
N LYS A 322 33.98 -31.64 -45.24
CA LYS A 322 34.01 -30.32 -45.89
C LYS A 322 35.47 -29.95 -46.23
N PRO A 323 35.71 -28.97 -47.11
CA PRO A 323 37.04 -28.41 -47.30
C PRO A 323 37.61 -27.89 -45.97
N GLY A 324 38.87 -28.19 -45.69
CA GLY A 324 39.53 -27.85 -44.42
C GLY A 324 39.37 -28.87 -43.30
N ASP A 325 38.73 -30.02 -43.55
CA ASP A 325 38.82 -31.19 -42.65
C ASP A 325 40.27 -31.65 -42.52
N GLN A 326 40.73 -31.99 -41.31
CA GLN A 326 42.13 -32.34 -41.05
C GLN A 326 42.25 -33.65 -40.28
N ILE A 327 43.30 -34.40 -40.61
CA ILE A 327 43.71 -35.60 -39.89
C ILE A 327 45.23 -35.71 -39.91
N THR A 328 45.83 -36.01 -38.76
CA THR A 328 47.25 -36.30 -38.61
C THR A 328 47.40 -37.80 -38.33
N LEU A 329 48.21 -38.46 -39.15
CA LEU A 329 48.56 -39.87 -39.00
C LEU A 329 50.01 -39.96 -38.52
N MET A 330 50.23 -40.70 -37.44
CA MET A 330 51.54 -40.97 -36.88
C MET A 330 51.81 -42.46 -37.02
N PHE A 331 52.72 -42.81 -37.94
CA PHE A 331 53.06 -44.20 -38.24
C PHE A 331 54.30 -44.62 -37.47
N SER A 332 54.18 -45.62 -36.60
CA SER A 332 55.32 -46.25 -35.93
C SER A 332 55.82 -47.46 -36.71
N PHE A 333 57.13 -47.51 -36.96
CA PHE A 333 57.77 -48.59 -37.72
C PHE A 333 58.68 -49.44 -36.81
N PRO A 334 58.16 -50.53 -36.20
CA PRO A 334 59.00 -51.50 -35.50
C PRO A 334 59.96 -52.27 -36.42
N SER A 335 59.65 -52.37 -37.72
CA SER A 335 60.54 -52.89 -38.77
C SER A 335 60.34 -52.11 -40.07
N VAL A 336 61.23 -52.27 -41.05
CA VAL A 336 61.11 -51.58 -42.35
C VAL A 336 59.88 -52.12 -43.09
N SER A 337 58.82 -51.33 -43.13
CA SER A 337 57.57 -51.62 -43.84
C SER A 337 57.13 -50.42 -44.66
N SER A 338 56.57 -50.65 -45.85
CA SER A 338 56.10 -49.59 -46.73
C SER A 338 54.68 -49.13 -46.36
N ILE A 339 54.42 -47.85 -46.63
CA ILE A 339 53.07 -47.29 -46.59
C ILE A 339 52.67 -46.85 -48.00
N ALA A 340 51.42 -47.10 -48.34
CA ALA A 340 50.79 -46.59 -49.55
C ALA A 340 49.48 -45.89 -49.16
N PHE A 341 49.13 -44.83 -49.89
CA PHE A 341 47.84 -44.16 -49.72
C PHE A 341 46.94 -44.44 -50.91
N SER A 342 45.63 -44.46 -50.67
CA SER A 342 44.61 -44.52 -51.72
C SER A 342 44.70 -43.30 -52.67
N SER A 343 44.14 -43.44 -53.88
CA SER A 343 44.25 -42.44 -54.96
C SER A 343 43.64 -41.06 -54.65
N ASN A 344 42.78 -40.99 -53.64
CA ASN A 344 42.20 -39.74 -53.12
C ASN A 344 43.17 -38.96 -52.21
N VAL A 345 44.37 -39.47 -51.93
CA VAL A 345 45.45 -38.74 -51.25
C VAL A 345 46.44 -38.23 -52.29
N LYS A 346 46.76 -36.93 -52.24
CA LYS A 346 47.73 -36.25 -53.09
C LYS A 346 48.98 -35.98 -52.28
N ALA A 347 50.05 -36.72 -52.58
CA ALA A 347 51.36 -36.56 -51.96
C ALA A 347 52.02 -35.22 -52.38
N PRO A 348 52.93 -34.68 -51.56
CA PRO A 348 53.71 -33.50 -51.93
C PRO A 348 54.68 -33.81 -53.07
N VAL A 349 55.21 -32.77 -53.71
CA VAL A 349 56.29 -32.91 -54.70
C VAL A 349 57.50 -33.53 -54.00
N GLY A 350 57.97 -34.67 -54.50
CA GLY A 350 59.00 -35.50 -53.85
C GLY A 350 58.47 -36.72 -53.07
N GLY A 351 57.14 -36.85 -52.96
CA GLY A 351 56.48 -37.96 -52.27
C GLY A 351 56.52 -37.83 -50.74
N ILE A 352 55.91 -38.79 -50.06
CA ILE A 352 56.01 -38.96 -48.61
C ILE A 352 57.24 -39.83 -48.32
N ARG A 353 58.06 -39.45 -47.34
CA ARG A 353 59.26 -40.23 -46.96
C ARG A 353 58.91 -41.68 -46.61
N ALA A 354 59.82 -42.59 -46.95
CA ALA A 354 59.70 -43.99 -46.58
C ALA A 354 59.84 -44.19 -45.06
N GLY A 355 59.16 -45.20 -44.53
CA GLY A 355 59.31 -45.60 -43.13
C GLY A 355 60.72 -46.12 -42.85
N VAL A 356 61.25 -45.75 -41.68
CA VAL A 356 62.55 -46.22 -41.17
C VAL A 356 62.29 -46.94 -39.84
N ALA A 357 62.95 -48.07 -39.62
CA ALA A 357 62.82 -48.81 -38.36
C ALA A 357 63.17 -47.91 -37.16
N SER A 358 62.43 -48.06 -36.06
CA SER A 358 62.56 -47.26 -34.85
C SER A 358 62.33 -45.75 -35.06
N HIS A 359 61.55 -45.39 -36.07
CA HIS A 359 61.11 -44.01 -36.28
C HIS A 359 59.58 -43.91 -36.40
N ILE A 360 59.06 -42.71 -36.13
CA ILE A 360 57.70 -42.28 -36.37
C ILE A 360 57.70 -41.36 -37.58
N LEU A 361 56.86 -41.66 -38.55
CA LEU A 361 56.55 -40.74 -39.65
C LEU A 361 55.23 -40.04 -39.36
N THR A 362 55.27 -38.71 -39.34
CA THR A 362 54.05 -37.89 -39.19
C THR A 362 53.60 -37.44 -40.56
N VAL A 363 52.34 -37.70 -40.90
CA VAL A 363 51.70 -37.21 -42.13
C VAL A 363 50.43 -36.47 -41.76
N THR A 364 50.39 -35.17 -42.05
CA THR A 364 49.18 -34.35 -41.88
C THR A 364 48.44 -34.28 -43.20
N LEU A 365 47.14 -34.55 -43.19
CA LEU A 365 46.29 -34.52 -44.36
C LEU A 365 45.19 -33.48 -44.19
N VAL A 366 45.03 -32.62 -45.20
CA VAL A 366 44.00 -31.56 -45.23
C VAL A 366 43.11 -31.77 -46.44
N ALA A 367 41.79 -31.80 -46.22
CA ALA A 367 40.81 -31.95 -47.27
C ALA A 367 40.72 -30.70 -48.15
N ARG A 368 40.80 -30.91 -49.47
CA ARG A 368 40.67 -29.87 -50.50
C ARG A 368 39.23 -29.76 -51.00
N GLN A 369 38.96 -28.71 -51.76
CA GLN A 369 37.66 -28.44 -52.36
C GLN A 369 37.24 -29.48 -53.42
N ASP A 370 38.19 -30.19 -54.03
CA ASP A 370 37.97 -31.23 -55.04
C ASP A 370 37.68 -32.62 -54.44
N GLY A 371 37.51 -32.72 -53.11
CA GLY A 371 37.24 -33.98 -52.40
C GLY A 371 38.48 -34.85 -52.15
N ASN A 372 39.66 -34.43 -52.63
CA ASN A 372 40.92 -35.10 -52.35
C ASN A 372 41.56 -34.61 -51.05
N TRP A 373 42.44 -35.42 -50.48
CA TRP A 373 43.25 -35.11 -49.31
C TRP A 373 44.65 -34.69 -49.73
N GLN A 374 45.08 -33.49 -49.34
CA GLN A 374 46.45 -33.04 -49.53
C GLN A 374 47.31 -33.52 -48.36
N ALA A 375 48.31 -34.35 -48.64
CA ALA A 375 49.24 -34.82 -47.63
C ALA A 375 50.45 -33.89 -47.50
N TYR A 376 50.87 -33.67 -46.26
CA TYR A 376 52.07 -32.94 -45.88
C TYR A 376 52.95 -33.90 -45.08
N ASP A 377 54.20 -34.05 -45.49
CA ASP A 377 55.20 -34.82 -44.78
C ASP A 377 55.70 -34.00 -43.58
N GLY A 378 55.30 -34.42 -42.38
CA GLY A 378 55.66 -33.79 -41.11
C GLY A 378 57.06 -34.15 -40.61
N GLY A 379 57.77 -35.02 -41.32
CA GLY A 379 59.11 -35.47 -40.95
C GLY A 379 59.13 -36.83 -40.28
N LEU A 380 60.36 -37.35 -40.18
CA LEU A 380 60.68 -38.62 -39.55
C LEU A 380 61.39 -38.33 -38.22
N HIS A 381 60.89 -38.91 -37.13
CA HIS A 381 61.42 -38.69 -35.79
C HIS A 381 61.79 -40.03 -35.15
N PRO A 382 62.96 -40.15 -34.49
CA PRO A 382 63.23 -41.32 -33.67
C PRO A 382 62.23 -41.34 -32.50
N TRP A 383 61.77 -42.54 -32.11
CA TRP A 383 60.91 -42.71 -30.94
C TRP A 383 61.61 -43.51 -29.85
#